data_AF-A0A0F9C5L0-F1
#
_entry.id   AF-A0A0F9C5L0-F1
#
_cell.length_a   1.000
_cell.length_b   1.000
_cell.length_c   1.000
_cell.angle_alpha   90.00
_cell.angle_beta   90.00
_cell.angle_gamma   90.00
#
_symmetry.space_group_name_H-M   'P 1'
#
loop_
_entity.id
_entity.type
_entity.pdbx_description
1 polymer ?
#
loop_
_entity_poly.entity_id
_entity_poly.type
_entity_poly.pdbx_seq_one_letter_code
_entity_poly.pdbx_strand_id
1 'polypeptide(L)'
;SPGIADFFLDAFDVRVLESPNKMARFDTQSLWKFQLDTFFPTTRSLSFFEVHNYPVRIDTLLNTVNLYQYDVVDVDIVARIFFLSGDQTDAFTASQDFTIIESTGNDGTYTATNIAFNPSTDQTAITVANALDATVDGFLVASYRTHPWSTGDKFEFTSTQTVPAPLAANREYFVINIDNVTFQVATTLADALAGRSVILSSAGAGQVHAGQVFSKFIALDGAISNREWTHFVIDRRFTRQFVPPQRVTGIQTLINLIDGYAVIISDGGWAINLDNHEQDPDSGQPISWALETERFIDQVFRLPQQRAALPDTFPGSVDSIVDTLTFNNTAPVWVTGTKVSVTAGTGTLPSPLISNQTYYVIRVDDTTIQLALTSSDALLGTQVNILGGGSATISVFETPSPSTRNPSVEINPFRNNVWLNTPQGILSNVVDG
;
A
#
# COMPACT_ATOMS: atom_id res chain seq x y z
N SER A 1 -38.31 21.23 10.74
CA SER A 1 -38.48 20.59 12.06
C SER A 1 -37.10 20.51 12.69
N PRO A 2 -36.79 21.27 13.74
CA PRO A 2 -35.56 21.04 14.50
C PRO A 2 -35.80 19.79 15.35
N GLY A 3 -35.03 18.71 15.15
CA GLY A 3 -35.13 17.57 16.08
C GLY A 3 -34.82 16.17 15.54
N ILE A 4 -34.41 16.01 14.28
CA ILE A 4 -33.89 14.72 13.78
C ILE A 4 -32.51 15.01 13.20
N ALA A 5 -31.49 14.40 13.78
CA ALA A 5 -30.13 14.40 13.28
C ALA A 5 -29.79 12.96 12.94
N ASP A 6 -29.36 12.75 11.69
CA ASP A 6 -28.92 11.44 11.23
C ASP A 6 -27.44 11.28 11.56
N PHE A 7 -27.13 10.19 12.27
CA PHE A 7 -25.76 9.82 12.60
C PHE A 7 -25.46 8.48 11.94
N PHE A 8 -24.28 8.40 11.34
CA PHE A 8 -23.84 7.19 10.68
C PHE A 8 -22.48 6.76 11.19
N LEU A 9 -22.32 5.46 11.41
CA LEU A 9 -21.08 4.81 11.80
C LEU A 9 -20.89 3.65 10.81
N ASP A 10 -19.77 3.66 10.07
CA ASP A 10 -19.44 2.60 9.11
C ASP A 10 -18.31 1.74 9.65
N ALA A 11 -18.44 0.44 9.37
CA ALA A 11 -17.32 -0.48 9.36
C ALA A 11 -16.72 -0.53 7.95
N PHE A 12 -15.45 -0.92 7.86
CA PHE A 12 -14.74 -0.98 6.59
C PHE A 12 -14.53 -2.41 6.13
N ASP A 13 -14.83 -2.69 4.86
CA ASP A 13 -14.38 -3.90 4.16
C ASP A 13 -13.17 -3.54 3.29
N VAL A 14 -11.99 -4.03 3.68
CA VAL A 14 -10.74 -3.71 3.00
C VAL A 14 -10.34 -4.87 2.11
N ARG A 15 -10.55 -4.71 0.80
CA ARG A 15 -10.19 -5.72 -0.20
C ARG A 15 -8.76 -5.51 -0.69
N VAL A 16 -7.93 -6.54 -0.59
CA VAL A 16 -6.54 -6.50 -1.08
C VAL A 16 -6.51 -6.62 -2.60
N LEU A 17 -6.22 -5.53 -3.31
CA LEU A 17 -6.11 -5.51 -4.77
C LEU A 17 -4.75 -6.02 -5.25
N GLU A 18 -3.68 -5.59 -4.58
CA GLU A 18 -2.30 -5.94 -4.94
C GLU A 18 -1.45 -6.09 -3.69
N SER A 19 -0.59 -7.11 -3.69
CA SER A 19 0.40 -7.36 -2.65
C SER A 19 1.80 -7.40 -3.28
N PRO A 20 2.79 -6.68 -2.74
CA PRO A 20 4.14 -6.65 -3.29
C PRO A 20 4.90 -7.96 -3.11
N ASN A 21 5.92 -8.18 -3.93
CA ASN A 21 6.78 -9.36 -3.84
C ASN A 21 7.72 -9.29 -2.62
N LYS A 22 7.94 -10.43 -1.95
CA LYS A 22 8.77 -10.56 -0.73
C LYS A 22 10.26 -10.27 -0.97
N MET A 23 10.73 -10.30 -2.23
CA MET A 23 12.16 -10.16 -2.57
C MET A 23 12.65 -8.71 -2.77
N ALA A 24 11.82 -7.70 -2.49
CA ALA A 24 12.25 -6.31 -2.65
C ALA A 24 13.34 -5.92 -1.64
N ARG A 25 14.30 -5.09 -2.08
CA ARG A 25 15.40 -4.59 -1.24
C ARG A 25 15.00 -3.45 -0.29
N PHE A 26 13.83 -2.86 -0.49
CA PHE A 26 13.35 -1.67 0.21
C PHE A 26 11.96 -1.90 0.82
N ASP A 27 11.46 -0.89 1.54
CA ASP A 27 10.15 -0.95 2.17
C ASP A 27 9.03 -1.08 1.12
N THR A 28 8.32 -2.19 1.15
CA THR A 28 7.25 -2.48 0.20
C THR A 28 5.87 -2.14 0.71
N GLN A 29 5.73 -1.63 1.94
CA GLN A 29 4.42 -1.30 2.50
C GLN A 29 3.63 -0.35 1.59
N SER A 30 4.33 0.59 0.94
CA SER A 30 3.75 1.62 0.07
C SER A 30 3.23 1.06 -1.24
N LEU A 31 3.62 -0.17 -1.60
CA LEU A 31 3.22 -0.82 -2.84
C LEU A 31 1.94 -1.64 -2.70
N TRP A 32 1.44 -1.83 -1.47
CA TRP A 32 0.15 -2.48 -1.25
C TRP A 32 -0.97 -1.62 -1.80
N LYS A 33 -1.93 -2.26 -2.46
CA LYS A 33 -3.11 -1.56 -3.00
C LYS A 33 -4.36 -2.21 -2.43
N PHE A 34 -5.25 -1.37 -1.92
CA PHE A 34 -6.51 -1.77 -1.30
C PHE A 34 -7.68 -1.09 -2.00
N GLN A 35 -8.82 -1.75 -1.97
CA GLN A 35 -10.12 -1.12 -2.18
C GLN A 35 -10.81 -1.06 -0.82
N LEU A 36 -11.13 0.15 -0.38
CA LEU A 36 -11.84 0.44 0.84
C LEU A 36 -13.33 0.60 0.53
N ASP A 37 -14.12 -0.33 1.03
CA ASP A 37 -15.58 -0.34 0.95
C ASP A 37 -16.21 -0.15 2.33
N THR A 38 -17.50 0.12 2.36
CA THR A 38 -18.34 0.10 3.57
C THR A 38 -19.42 -0.96 3.43
N PHE A 39 -19.89 -1.50 4.55
CA PHE A 39 -21.01 -2.47 4.55
C PHE A 39 -22.36 -1.81 4.26
N PHE A 40 -22.44 -0.48 4.27
CA PHE A 40 -23.69 0.24 4.05
C PHE A 40 -24.18 0.05 2.60
N PRO A 41 -25.46 -0.30 2.37
CA PRO A 41 -25.99 -0.67 1.05
C PRO A 41 -26.12 0.53 0.08
N THR A 42 -26.04 1.76 0.59
CA THR A 42 -26.10 2.98 -0.22
C THR A 42 -24.79 3.74 -0.15
N THR A 43 -24.23 4.08 -1.32
CA THR A 43 -23.01 4.89 -1.42
C THR A 43 -23.21 6.27 -0.78
N ARG A 44 -22.31 6.64 0.14
CA ARG A 44 -22.27 7.95 0.79
C ARG A 44 -20.85 8.48 0.86
N SER A 45 -20.71 9.79 1.00
CA SER A 45 -19.41 10.40 1.31
C SER A 45 -19.06 10.19 2.77
N LEU A 46 -17.88 9.66 3.05
CA LEU A 46 -17.31 9.58 4.40
C LEU A 46 -16.28 10.68 4.56
N SER A 47 -16.21 11.24 5.76
CA SER A 47 -15.21 12.25 6.11
C SER A 47 -14.19 11.67 7.07
N PHE A 48 -12.94 12.11 6.99
CA PHE A 48 -11.88 11.78 7.93
C PHE A 48 -10.93 12.97 8.09
N PHE A 49 -10.31 13.12 9.26
CA PHE A 49 -9.23 14.09 9.42
C PHE A 49 -7.94 13.57 8.78
N GLU A 50 -7.15 14.46 8.20
CA GLU A 50 -5.78 14.08 7.82
C GLU A 50 -4.86 14.02 9.04
N VAL A 51 -3.60 13.66 8.81
CA VAL A 51 -2.55 13.63 9.83
C VAL A 51 -1.43 14.62 9.50
N HIS A 52 -0.62 14.93 10.51
CA HIS A 52 0.65 15.63 10.37
C HIS A 52 1.71 14.69 9.81
N ASN A 53 1.51 14.20 8.59
CA ASN A 53 2.50 13.47 7.79
C ASN A 53 2.42 14.02 6.37
N TYR A 54 3.51 14.62 5.92
CA TYR A 54 3.54 15.41 4.69
C TYR A 54 4.58 14.85 3.73
N PRO A 55 4.26 14.64 2.44
CA PRO A 55 5.28 14.39 1.43
C PRO A 55 6.16 15.63 1.29
N VAL A 56 7.48 15.41 1.21
CA VAL A 56 8.46 16.49 1.17
C VAL A 56 9.55 16.23 0.13
N ARG A 57 10.00 17.31 -0.49
CA ARG A 57 11.25 17.36 -1.24
C ARG A 57 12.34 17.98 -0.38
N ILE A 58 13.54 17.43 -0.49
CA ILE A 58 14.74 17.97 0.15
C ILE A 58 15.51 18.80 -0.85
N ASP A 59 15.73 20.07 -0.52
CA ASP A 59 16.65 20.94 -1.24
C ASP A 59 18.01 20.95 -0.54
N THR A 60 18.98 20.25 -1.11
CA THR A 60 20.34 20.16 -0.56
C THR A 60 21.17 21.43 -0.81
N LEU A 61 20.79 22.27 -1.77
CA LEU A 61 21.49 23.51 -2.09
C LEU A 61 21.07 24.63 -1.13
N LEU A 62 19.76 24.77 -0.91
CA LEU A 62 19.18 25.74 0.02
C LEU A 62 19.14 25.21 1.46
N ASN A 63 19.41 23.93 1.65
CA ASN A 63 19.30 23.22 2.93
C ASN A 63 17.90 23.38 3.56
N THR A 64 16.87 23.14 2.75
CA THR A 64 15.45 23.25 3.14
C THR A 64 14.68 21.98 2.84
N VAL A 65 13.56 21.84 3.54
CA VAL A 65 12.56 20.79 3.34
C VAL A 65 11.29 21.49 2.88
N ASN A 66 10.78 21.10 1.71
CA ASN A 66 9.66 21.76 1.06
C ASN A 66 8.49 20.78 0.92
N LEU A 67 7.33 21.15 1.44
CA LEU A 67 6.11 20.34 1.36
C LEU A 67 5.55 20.37 -0.06
N TYR A 68 4.99 19.23 -0.49
CA TYR A 68 4.22 19.11 -1.74
C TYR A 68 4.94 19.61 -3.01
N GLN A 69 6.26 19.46 -3.04
CA GLN A 69 7.09 19.68 -4.21
C GLN A 69 7.54 18.34 -4.78
N TYR A 70 7.42 18.17 -6.10
CA TYR A 70 7.59 16.88 -6.77
C TYR A 70 8.47 17.02 -8.00
N ASP A 71 9.37 16.06 -8.21
CA ASP A 71 10.21 16.02 -9.40
C ASP A 71 9.38 15.74 -10.66
N VAL A 72 9.59 16.51 -11.71
CA VAL A 72 9.07 16.19 -13.05
C VAL A 72 9.94 15.08 -13.64
N VAL A 73 9.37 13.89 -13.82
CA VAL A 73 10.11 12.71 -14.26
C VAL A 73 9.95 12.40 -15.74
N ASP A 74 8.91 12.95 -16.38
CA ASP A 74 8.71 12.89 -17.84
C ASP A 74 7.74 13.97 -18.30
N VAL A 75 7.76 14.30 -19.60
CA VAL A 75 6.87 15.27 -20.24
C VAL A 75 6.40 14.76 -21.60
N ASP A 76 5.08 14.63 -21.79
CA ASP A 76 4.47 14.38 -23.09
C ASP A 76 3.96 15.70 -23.68
N ILE A 77 4.66 16.22 -24.68
CA ILE A 77 4.32 17.48 -25.36
C ILE A 77 3.08 17.39 -26.25
N VAL A 78 2.74 16.19 -26.73
CA VAL A 78 1.61 15.96 -27.64
C VAL A 78 0.33 15.86 -26.84
N ALA A 79 0.35 15.03 -25.79
CA ALA A 79 -0.76 14.87 -24.86
C ALA A 79 -0.83 15.99 -23.82
N ARG A 80 0.22 16.81 -23.69
CA ARG A 80 0.38 17.90 -22.71
C ARG A 80 0.28 17.40 -21.27
N ILE A 81 1.16 16.46 -20.95
CA ILE A 81 1.16 15.77 -19.65
C ILE A 81 2.52 15.97 -18.97
N PHE A 82 2.50 16.39 -17.71
CA PHE A 82 3.62 16.21 -16.80
C PHE A 82 3.46 14.87 -16.07
N PHE A 83 4.54 14.11 -15.94
CA PHE A 83 4.57 12.92 -15.11
C PHE A 83 5.37 13.19 -13.84
N LEU A 84 4.81 12.80 -12.70
CA LEU A 84 5.44 12.83 -11.39
C LEU A 84 5.66 11.41 -10.89
N SER A 85 6.69 11.16 -10.07
CA SER A 85 6.84 9.87 -9.39
C SER A 85 5.82 9.70 -8.27
N GLY A 86 5.30 8.48 -8.11
CA GLY A 86 4.36 8.09 -7.05
C GLY A 86 2.92 8.50 -7.32
N ASP A 87 2.04 8.12 -6.40
CA ASP A 87 0.65 8.55 -6.37
C ASP A 87 0.53 9.91 -5.68
N GLN A 88 0.21 10.94 -6.46
CA GLN A 88 0.03 12.32 -6.00
C GLN A 88 -1.43 12.76 -6.08
N THR A 89 -2.35 11.84 -6.38
CA THR A 89 -3.78 12.17 -6.58
C THR A 89 -4.45 12.74 -5.33
N ASP A 90 -3.87 12.53 -4.16
CA ASP A 90 -4.34 13.14 -2.92
C ASP A 90 -3.99 14.63 -2.82
N ALA A 91 -2.82 15.05 -3.31
CA ALA A 91 -2.35 16.44 -3.21
C ALA A 91 -2.90 17.33 -4.35
N PHE A 92 -3.42 16.71 -5.41
CA PHE A 92 -3.90 17.41 -6.60
C PHE A 92 -5.32 16.99 -6.98
N THR A 93 -6.18 17.97 -7.20
CA THR A 93 -7.51 17.75 -7.78
C THR A 93 -7.64 18.46 -9.13
N ALA A 94 -8.51 17.97 -10.01
CA ALA A 94 -8.73 18.61 -11.30
C ALA A 94 -9.24 20.04 -11.11
N SER A 95 -8.82 20.96 -11.99
CA SER A 95 -9.02 22.41 -11.90
C SER A 95 -8.19 23.14 -10.82
N GLN A 96 -7.25 22.46 -10.16
CA GLN A 96 -6.29 23.10 -9.25
C GLN A 96 -5.12 23.69 -10.03
N ASP A 97 -4.71 24.90 -9.64
CA ASP A 97 -3.50 25.53 -10.14
C ASP A 97 -2.27 24.98 -9.43
N PHE A 98 -1.18 24.83 -10.18
CA PHE A 98 0.14 24.46 -9.69
C PHE A 98 1.22 25.26 -10.42
N THR A 99 2.42 25.28 -9.88
CA THR A 99 3.57 25.97 -10.49
C THR A 99 4.67 24.98 -10.80
N ILE A 100 5.24 25.06 -12.01
CA ILE A 100 6.53 24.45 -12.32
C ILE A 100 7.62 25.49 -12.07
N ILE A 101 8.64 25.09 -11.33
CA ILE A 101 9.82 25.91 -11.02
C ILE A 101 11.10 25.14 -11.35
N GLU A 102 12.18 25.88 -11.63
CA GLU A 102 13.51 25.33 -11.93
C GLU A 102 13.53 24.35 -13.12
N SER A 103 12.58 24.48 -14.05
CA SER A 103 12.61 23.85 -15.35
C SER A 103 13.22 24.78 -16.39
N THR A 104 14.06 24.22 -17.26
CA THR A 104 14.69 24.98 -18.34
C THR A 104 13.67 25.51 -19.36
N GLY A 105 12.54 24.81 -19.54
CA GLY A 105 11.55 25.13 -20.59
C GLY A 105 10.10 25.27 -20.11
N ASN A 106 9.75 24.75 -18.94
CA ASN A 106 8.36 24.65 -18.48
C ASN A 106 8.04 25.52 -17.25
N ASP A 107 8.90 26.46 -16.85
CA ASP A 107 8.61 27.34 -15.71
C ASP A 107 7.33 28.16 -15.92
N GLY A 108 6.41 28.09 -14.97
CA GLY A 108 5.12 28.79 -15.08
C GLY A 108 4.02 28.22 -14.20
N THR A 109 2.87 28.89 -14.21
CA THR A 109 1.65 28.42 -13.55
C THR A 109 0.74 27.72 -14.56
N TYR A 110 0.22 26.56 -14.16
CA TYR A 110 -0.63 25.70 -14.97
C TYR A 110 -1.87 25.29 -14.17
N THR A 111 -2.96 25.03 -14.88
CA THR A 111 -4.18 24.45 -14.29
C THR A 111 -4.28 22.99 -14.72
N ALA A 112 -4.39 22.07 -13.76
CA ALA A 112 -4.60 20.66 -14.04
C ALA A 112 -5.99 20.43 -14.65
N THR A 113 -6.07 19.86 -15.85
CA THR A 113 -7.36 19.52 -16.49
C THR A 113 -7.79 18.10 -16.16
N ASN A 114 -6.82 17.20 -15.99
CA ASN A 114 -7.04 15.82 -15.59
C ASN A 114 -5.84 15.31 -14.80
N ILE A 115 -6.10 14.44 -13.83
CA ILE A 115 -5.06 13.80 -13.01
C ILE A 115 -5.37 12.31 -12.94
N ALA A 116 -4.38 11.50 -13.25
CA ALA A 116 -4.51 10.05 -13.20
C ALA A 116 -3.23 9.41 -12.68
N PHE A 117 -3.34 8.64 -11.60
CA PHE A 117 -2.27 7.77 -11.16
C PHE A 117 -2.25 6.48 -11.99
N ASN A 118 -1.08 6.14 -12.53
CA ASN A 118 -0.84 4.86 -13.18
C ASN A 118 -0.08 3.92 -12.22
N PRO A 119 -0.77 2.93 -11.63
CA PRO A 119 -0.16 2.02 -10.67
C PRO A 119 0.89 1.07 -11.25
N SER A 120 0.98 0.95 -12.58
CA SER A 120 1.96 0.10 -13.26
C SER A 120 3.30 0.79 -13.48
N THR A 121 3.28 2.12 -13.66
CA THR A 121 4.49 2.94 -13.83
C THR A 121 4.88 3.67 -12.55
N ASP A 122 4.02 3.63 -11.52
CA ASP A 122 4.17 4.38 -10.27
C ASP A 122 4.35 5.88 -10.55
N GLN A 123 3.49 6.41 -11.41
CA GLN A 123 3.53 7.80 -11.83
C GLN A 123 2.16 8.44 -11.84
N THR A 124 2.10 9.71 -11.46
CA THR A 124 0.91 10.55 -11.61
C THR A 124 1.04 11.39 -12.86
N ALA A 125 0.09 11.22 -13.79
CA ALA A 125 -0.04 12.02 -15.00
C ALA A 125 -0.92 13.24 -14.72
N ILE A 126 -0.40 14.44 -14.98
CA ILE A 126 -1.11 15.70 -14.84
C ILE A 126 -1.25 16.33 -16.23
N THR A 127 -2.46 16.29 -16.78
CA THR A 127 -2.77 16.90 -18.08
C THR A 127 -3.03 18.39 -17.89
N VAL A 128 -2.53 19.21 -18.82
CA VAL A 128 -2.75 20.66 -18.85
C VAL A 128 -3.27 21.12 -20.22
N ALA A 129 -3.83 22.32 -20.29
CA ALA A 129 -4.28 22.91 -21.55
C ALA A 129 -3.14 23.55 -22.36
N ASN A 130 -2.14 24.09 -21.66
CA ASN A 130 -1.03 24.83 -22.23
C ASN A 130 -0.05 23.91 -22.98
N ALA A 131 0.59 24.43 -24.03
CA ALA A 131 1.68 23.73 -24.68
C ALA A 131 2.87 23.56 -23.72
N LEU A 132 3.59 22.45 -23.85
CA LEU A 132 4.74 22.10 -23.03
C LEU A 132 6.01 22.06 -23.89
N ASP A 133 7.15 22.36 -23.26
CA ASP A 133 8.48 22.06 -23.78
C ASP A 133 8.86 20.61 -23.41
N ALA A 134 9.73 19.99 -24.21
CA ALA A 134 10.17 18.61 -24.02
C ALA A 134 11.21 18.44 -22.89
N THR A 135 11.63 19.53 -22.21
CA THR A 135 12.55 19.47 -21.07
C THR A 135 11.95 18.68 -19.91
N VAL A 136 12.67 17.64 -19.48
CA VAL A 136 12.35 16.81 -18.31
C VAL A 136 13.25 17.25 -17.15
N ASP A 137 12.89 18.37 -16.54
CA ASP A 137 13.56 18.96 -15.39
C ASP A 137 12.59 19.84 -14.59
N GLY A 138 13.08 20.35 -13.46
CA GLY A 138 12.31 21.19 -12.55
C GLY A 138 11.35 20.42 -11.66
N PHE A 139 10.55 21.19 -10.94
CA PHE A 139 9.70 20.70 -9.87
C PHE A 139 8.31 21.27 -10.00
N LEU A 140 7.34 20.42 -9.75
CA LEU A 140 5.97 20.82 -9.57
C LEU A 140 5.72 21.15 -8.11
N VAL A 141 5.14 22.33 -7.84
CA VAL A 141 4.77 22.81 -6.51
C VAL A 141 3.24 22.82 -6.37
N ALA A 142 2.71 22.02 -5.45
CA ALA A 142 1.30 22.01 -5.10
C ALA A 142 0.96 23.00 -4.00
N SER A 143 -0.15 23.72 -4.15
CA SER A 143 -0.82 24.39 -3.03
C SER A 143 -1.88 23.46 -2.45
N TYR A 144 -1.49 22.56 -1.54
CA TYR A 144 -2.41 21.61 -0.92
C TYR A 144 -2.70 21.92 0.57
N ARG A 145 -1.72 21.69 1.46
CA ARG A 145 -1.82 22.00 2.89
C ARG A 145 -0.57 22.65 3.43
N THR A 146 -0.69 23.22 4.62
CA THR A 146 0.41 23.79 5.39
C THR A 146 0.72 22.94 6.62
N HIS A 147 1.99 22.92 7.05
CA HIS A 147 2.33 22.33 8.34
C HIS A 147 1.90 23.23 9.50
N PRO A 148 1.59 22.68 10.68
CA PRO A 148 1.26 23.46 11.89
C PRO A 148 2.49 23.85 12.70
N TRP A 149 3.68 23.36 12.30
CA TRP A 149 4.84 23.33 13.17
C TRP A 149 5.46 24.69 13.44
N SER A 150 5.86 24.89 14.69
CA SER A 150 6.72 25.97 15.17
C SER A 150 8.16 25.50 15.32
N THR A 151 9.11 26.44 15.37
CA THR A 151 10.51 26.11 15.65
C THR A 151 10.64 25.40 17.00
N GLY A 152 11.26 24.22 17.00
CA GLY A 152 11.39 23.35 18.17
C GLY A 152 10.36 22.22 18.25
N ASP A 153 9.36 22.17 17.37
CA ASP A 153 8.46 21.02 17.29
C ASP A 153 9.20 19.77 16.79
N LYS A 154 8.79 18.62 17.31
CA LYS A 154 9.38 17.31 16.96
C LYS A 154 8.72 16.69 15.75
N PHE A 155 9.51 16.00 14.95
CA PHE A 155 9.04 15.20 13.83
C PHE A 155 10.05 14.10 13.47
N GLU A 156 9.62 13.16 12.63
CA GLU A 156 10.47 12.10 12.08
C GLU A 156 10.38 12.09 10.55
N PHE A 157 11.45 11.61 9.90
CA PHE A 157 11.45 11.32 8.47
C PHE A 157 11.17 9.85 8.22
N THR A 158 10.34 9.58 7.22
CA THR A 158 10.17 8.25 6.64
C THR A 158 10.45 8.30 5.14
N SER A 159 10.83 7.18 4.56
CA SER A 159 11.05 7.05 3.12
C SER A 159 10.75 5.63 2.66
N THR A 160 10.25 5.48 1.44
CA THR A 160 10.05 4.16 0.82
C THR A 160 11.36 3.48 0.40
N GLN A 161 12.46 4.21 0.28
CA GLN A 161 13.77 3.63 -0.02
C GLN A 161 14.84 4.10 0.98
N THR A 162 15.31 5.34 0.85
CA THR A 162 16.35 5.90 1.72
C THR A 162 15.96 7.28 2.23
N VAL A 163 16.20 7.52 3.51
CA VAL A 163 15.99 8.83 4.13
C VAL A 163 17.09 9.81 3.71
N PRO A 164 16.84 11.13 3.77
CA PRO A 164 17.83 12.15 3.43
C PRO A 164 19.08 12.05 4.30
N ALA A 165 20.28 12.18 3.73
CA ALA A 165 21.52 12.15 4.51
C ALA A 165 21.83 13.53 5.11
N PRO A 166 22.34 13.63 6.36
CA PRO A 166 22.81 12.55 7.24
C PRO A 166 21.74 12.04 8.23
N LEU A 167 20.46 12.22 7.90
CA LEU A 167 19.37 11.80 8.77
C LEU A 167 19.23 10.27 8.74
N ALA A 168 18.79 9.72 9.86
CA ALA A 168 18.42 8.33 10.06
C ALA A 168 16.89 8.21 10.22
N ALA A 169 16.34 7.10 9.73
CA ALA A 169 14.96 6.68 9.99
C ALA A 169 14.76 6.37 11.49
N ASN A 170 13.51 6.44 11.96
CA ASN A 170 13.13 6.18 13.36
C ASN A 170 13.90 7.04 14.38
N ARG A 171 14.25 8.27 13.99
CA ARG A 171 14.92 9.25 14.84
C ARG A 171 14.15 10.55 14.83
N GLU A 172 13.90 11.08 16.02
CA GLU A 172 13.31 12.40 16.21
C GLU A 172 14.29 13.52 15.83
N TYR A 173 13.77 14.52 15.13
CA TYR A 173 14.42 15.78 14.81
C TYR A 173 13.54 16.96 15.23
N PHE A 174 14.08 18.17 15.12
CA PHE A 174 13.41 19.40 15.51
C PHE A 174 13.27 20.33 14.30
N VAL A 175 12.09 20.93 14.14
CA VAL A 175 11.77 21.89 13.09
C VAL A 175 12.48 23.22 13.36
N ILE A 176 13.07 23.81 12.34
CA ILE A 176 13.37 25.24 12.27
C ILE A 176 12.42 25.82 11.23
N ASN A 177 11.36 26.48 11.71
CA ASN A 177 10.30 26.98 10.84
C ASN A 177 10.81 28.15 9.97
N ILE A 178 10.59 28.09 8.65
CA ILE A 178 10.84 29.20 7.73
C ILE A 178 9.50 29.84 7.37
N ASP A 179 8.58 29.04 6.83
CA ASP A 179 7.21 29.43 6.53
C ASP A 179 6.27 28.21 6.61
N ASN A 180 5.04 28.34 6.13
CA ASN A 180 4.01 27.32 6.32
C ASN A 180 4.17 26.07 5.42
N VAL A 181 5.10 26.07 4.47
CA VAL A 181 5.40 24.96 3.56
C VAL A 181 6.89 24.62 3.48
N THR A 182 7.76 25.44 4.08
CA THR A 182 9.20 25.28 4.06
C THR A 182 9.79 25.35 5.48
N PHE A 183 10.72 24.44 5.78
CA PHE A 183 11.43 24.44 7.06
C PHE A 183 12.85 23.85 6.93
N GLN A 184 13.67 23.98 7.98
CA GLN A 184 14.95 23.27 8.11
C GLN A 184 14.95 22.29 9.28
N VAL A 185 15.94 21.41 9.32
CA VAL A 185 16.04 20.32 10.28
C VAL A 185 17.15 20.59 11.29
N ALA A 186 16.90 20.34 12.58
CA ALA A 186 17.92 20.34 13.63
C ALA A 186 17.95 18.98 14.38
N THR A 187 19.11 18.59 14.90
CA THR A 187 19.24 17.34 15.70
C THR A 187 18.88 17.51 17.17
N THR A 188 18.85 18.74 17.68
CA THR A 188 18.52 19.04 19.08
C THR A 188 17.58 20.25 19.15
N LEU A 189 16.79 20.32 20.23
CA LEU A 189 15.93 21.47 20.51
C LEU A 189 16.75 22.77 20.63
N ALA A 190 17.91 22.70 21.29
CA ALA A 190 18.77 23.87 21.46
C ALA A 190 19.29 24.40 20.12
N ASP A 191 19.63 23.50 19.19
CA ASP A 191 20.05 23.90 17.84
C ASP A 191 18.89 24.48 17.04
N ALA A 192 17.69 23.91 17.14
CA ALA A 192 16.50 24.46 16.49
C ALA A 192 16.21 25.89 16.95
N LEU A 193 16.18 26.12 18.26
CA LEU A 193 15.94 27.45 18.85
C LEU A 193 17.07 28.44 18.54
N ALA A 194 18.28 27.95 18.28
CA ALA A 194 19.42 28.76 17.87
C ALA A 194 19.53 28.93 16.33
N GLY A 195 18.61 28.37 15.54
CA GLY A 195 18.65 28.43 14.08
C GLY A 195 19.81 27.64 13.45
N ARG A 196 20.35 26.63 14.14
CA ARG A 196 21.45 25.79 13.65
C ARG A 196 20.88 24.53 12.98
N SER A 197 20.79 24.58 11.66
CA SER A 197 20.31 23.43 10.88
C SER A 197 21.41 22.39 10.65
N VAL A 198 20.98 21.14 10.48
CA VAL A 198 21.79 20.05 9.92
C VAL A 198 21.96 20.31 8.44
N ILE A 199 23.17 20.12 7.93
CA ILE A 199 23.45 20.21 6.49
C ILE A 199 23.00 18.90 5.83
N LEU A 200 22.04 18.99 4.92
CA LEU A 200 21.52 17.87 4.15
C LEU A 200 22.40 17.64 2.92
N SER A 201 23.05 16.48 2.84
CA SER A 201 24.00 16.13 1.77
C SER A 201 23.39 15.23 0.70
N SER A 202 22.18 14.74 0.90
CA SER A 202 21.42 13.96 -0.07
C SER A 202 19.92 14.13 0.20
N ALA A 203 19.12 14.16 -0.85
CA ALA A 203 17.67 14.20 -0.75
C ALA A 203 17.04 12.87 -0.29
N GLY A 204 17.83 11.80 -0.21
CA GLY A 204 17.30 10.44 -0.09
C GLY A 204 16.80 9.92 -1.44
N ALA A 205 16.07 8.82 -1.40
CA ALA A 205 15.44 8.20 -2.57
C ALA A 205 14.08 7.63 -2.19
N GLY A 206 13.19 7.51 -3.17
CA GLY A 206 11.80 7.13 -2.93
C GLY A 206 10.96 8.31 -2.42
N GLN A 207 9.76 8.00 -1.93
CA GLN A 207 8.82 9.01 -1.44
C GLN A 207 9.16 9.34 0.02
N VAL A 208 9.71 10.52 0.26
CA VAL A 208 10.11 11.00 1.58
C VAL A 208 8.96 11.75 2.23
N HIS A 209 8.70 11.46 3.50
CA HIS A 209 7.72 12.17 4.30
C HIS A 209 8.34 12.71 5.58
N ALA A 210 7.84 13.85 6.04
CA ALA A 210 8.09 14.40 7.36
C ALA A 210 6.78 14.34 8.16
N GLY A 211 6.82 13.71 9.34
CA GLY A 211 5.61 13.55 10.16
C GLY A 211 5.82 13.71 11.66
N GLN A 212 4.81 14.28 12.33
CA GLN A 212 4.79 14.42 13.78
C GLN A 212 4.19 13.15 14.40
N VAL A 213 5.05 12.35 15.01
CA VAL A 213 4.68 11.09 15.65
C VAL A 213 3.83 11.36 16.90
N PHE A 214 2.68 10.69 16.99
CA PHE A 214 1.88 10.63 18.21
C PHE A 214 2.26 9.39 19.03
N SER A 215 2.27 8.23 18.39
CA SER A 215 2.72 6.97 18.99
C SER A 215 3.20 6.00 17.91
N LYS A 216 3.88 4.94 18.33
CA LYS A 216 4.30 3.84 17.47
C LYS A 216 3.80 2.52 18.03
N PHE A 217 3.57 1.54 17.16
CA PHE A 217 3.11 0.21 17.53
C PHE A 217 3.68 -0.87 16.61
N ILE A 218 3.70 -2.11 17.08
CA ILE A 218 3.95 -3.30 16.28
C ILE A 218 2.67 -4.11 16.33
N ALA A 219 2.11 -4.44 15.16
CA ALA A 219 0.83 -5.13 15.09
C ALA A 219 0.87 -6.48 15.82
N LEU A 220 -0.06 -6.67 16.77
CA LEU A 220 -0.21 -7.87 17.60
C LEU A 220 1.12 -8.34 18.21
N ASP A 221 1.90 -7.40 18.76
CA ASP A 221 3.21 -7.65 19.39
C ASP A 221 4.22 -8.39 18.49
N GLY A 222 4.08 -8.24 17.17
CA GLY A 222 4.99 -8.84 16.20
C GLY A 222 4.67 -10.30 15.87
N ALA A 223 3.45 -10.77 16.12
CA ALA A 223 3.02 -12.14 15.85
C ALA A 223 3.39 -12.64 14.43
N ILE A 224 3.27 -11.76 13.43
CA ILE A 224 3.62 -12.07 12.03
C ILE A 224 4.71 -11.16 11.47
N SER A 225 4.76 -9.90 11.90
CA SER A 225 5.70 -8.89 11.40
C SER A 225 6.18 -7.99 12.52
N ASN A 226 7.50 -7.90 12.72
CA ASN A 226 8.12 -6.98 13.69
C ASN A 226 8.23 -5.53 13.15
N ARG A 227 7.39 -5.18 12.18
CA ARG A 227 7.41 -3.87 11.55
C ARG A 227 6.75 -2.86 12.48
N GLU A 228 7.46 -1.77 12.73
CA GLU A 228 6.95 -0.63 13.49
C GLU A 228 6.09 0.25 12.57
N TRP A 229 4.89 0.57 13.04
CA TRP A 229 3.93 1.47 12.42
C TRP A 229 3.77 2.71 13.28
N THR A 230 3.28 3.79 12.66
CA THR A 230 3.17 5.08 13.32
C THR A 230 1.73 5.57 13.30
N HIS A 231 1.23 5.98 14.45
CA HIS A 231 0.11 6.91 14.52
C HIS A 231 0.69 8.32 14.51
N PHE A 232 0.31 9.10 13.52
CA PHE A 232 0.71 10.51 13.44
C PHE A 232 -0.31 11.39 14.17
N VAL A 233 0.10 12.58 14.60
CA VAL A 233 -0.82 13.55 15.19
C VAL A 233 -1.90 13.93 14.17
N ILE A 234 -3.16 13.95 14.61
CA ILE A 234 -4.33 14.26 13.77
C ILE A 234 -4.37 15.75 13.43
N ASP A 235 -4.55 16.07 12.15
CA ASP A 235 -4.69 17.43 11.64
C ASP A 235 -6.16 17.83 11.55
N ARG A 236 -6.72 18.30 12.67
CA ARG A 236 -8.13 18.73 12.76
C ARG A 236 -8.46 19.95 11.89
N ARG A 237 -7.47 20.61 11.29
CA ARG A 237 -7.67 21.77 10.41
C ARG A 237 -8.14 21.35 9.02
N PHE A 238 -7.92 20.09 8.64
CA PHE A 238 -8.20 19.58 7.31
C PHE A 238 -9.03 18.30 7.37
N THR A 239 -10.23 18.38 6.81
CA THR A 239 -11.14 17.24 6.63
C THR A 239 -11.11 16.81 5.16
N ARG A 240 -10.82 15.54 4.92
CA ARG A 240 -10.98 14.92 3.61
C ARG A 240 -12.27 14.15 3.53
N GLN A 241 -12.70 13.96 2.29
CA GLN A 241 -13.86 13.14 1.95
C GLN A 241 -13.50 12.11 0.89
N PHE A 242 -14.12 10.94 1.00
CA PHE A 242 -14.07 9.92 -0.05
C PHE A 242 -15.44 9.24 -0.19
N VAL A 243 -15.65 8.62 -1.35
CA VAL A 243 -16.88 7.89 -1.65
C VAL A 243 -16.48 6.43 -1.94
N PRO A 244 -16.93 5.45 -1.13
CA PRO A 244 -16.65 4.04 -1.38
C PRO A 244 -17.27 3.54 -2.71
N PRO A 245 -16.60 2.65 -3.46
CA PRO A 245 -15.25 2.11 -3.21
C PRO A 245 -14.14 3.14 -3.45
N GLN A 246 -13.22 3.28 -2.49
CA GLN A 246 -12.03 4.12 -2.63
C GLN A 246 -10.78 3.26 -2.81
N ARG A 247 -9.88 3.63 -3.73
CA ARG A 247 -8.56 2.99 -3.82
C ARG A 247 -7.61 3.64 -2.81
N VAL A 248 -6.86 2.81 -2.10
CA VAL A 248 -5.84 3.26 -1.14
C VAL A 248 -4.53 2.55 -1.45
N THR A 249 -3.46 3.34 -1.57
CA THR A 249 -2.11 2.85 -1.82
C THR A 249 -1.26 3.03 -0.56
N GLY A 250 -0.66 1.95 -0.09
CA GLY A 250 0.14 1.93 1.13
C GLY A 250 -0.66 1.59 2.39
N ILE A 251 -0.09 0.72 3.23
CA ILE A 251 -0.72 0.36 4.51
C ILE A 251 -0.71 1.56 5.47
N GLN A 252 0.38 2.34 5.52
CA GLN A 252 0.44 3.52 6.39
C GLN A 252 -0.62 4.57 6.00
N THR A 253 -0.93 4.71 4.72
CA THR A 253 -1.99 5.60 4.22
C THR A 253 -3.36 5.16 4.74
N LEU A 254 -3.63 3.84 4.74
CA LEU A 254 -4.87 3.29 5.28
C LEU A 254 -4.98 3.49 6.79
N ILE A 255 -3.89 3.28 7.55
CA ILE A 255 -3.84 3.56 8.99
C ILE A 255 -4.22 5.02 9.26
N ASN A 256 -3.57 5.96 8.55
CA ASN A 256 -3.84 7.40 8.71
C ASN A 256 -5.32 7.75 8.43
N LEU A 257 -5.93 7.11 7.42
CA LEU A 257 -7.34 7.30 7.09
C LEU A 257 -8.25 6.79 8.22
N ILE A 258 -7.98 5.59 8.75
CA ILE A 258 -8.76 4.99 9.84
C ILE A 258 -8.61 5.81 11.12
N ASP A 259 -7.40 6.25 11.46
CA ASP A 259 -7.15 7.13 12.62
C ASP A 259 -7.95 8.44 12.50
N GLY A 260 -7.91 9.06 11.32
CA GLY A 260 -8.68 10.26 11.01
C GLY A 260 -10.19 10.06 11.10
N TYR A 261 -10.68 8.91 10.63
CA TYR A 261 -12.09 8.54 10.69
C TYR A 261 -12.54 8.29 12.13
N ALA A 262 -11.76 7.52 12.89
CA ALA A 262 -12.02 7.20 14.29
C ALA A 262 -12.14 8.46 15.17
N VAL A 263 -11.32 9.49 14.89
CA VAL A 263 -11.44 10.77 15.60
C VAL A 263 -12.66 11.57 15.15
N ILE A 264 -13.02 11.56 13.86
CA ILE A 264 -14.20 12.30 13.38
C ILE A 264 -15.49 11.77 13.99
N ILE A 265 -15.63 10.44 14.09
CA ILE A 265 -16.82 9.83 14.70
C ILE A 265 -16.84 10.09 16.21
N SER A 266 -15.66 10.11 16.86
CA SER A 266 -15.53 10.41 18.28
C SER A 266 -15.94 11.85 18.60
N ASP A 267 -15.52 12.81 17.79
CA ASP A 267 -15.96 14.20 17.91
C ASP A 267 -17.47 14.34 17.62
N GLY A 268 -18.02 13.46 16.77
CA GLY A 268 -19.44 13.34 16.48
C GLY A 268 -20.27 12.70 17.61
N GLY A 269 -19.63 12.29 18.71
CA GLY A 269 -20.29 11.72 19.89
C GLY A 269 -20.35 10.19 19.93
N TRP A 270 -19.79 9.50 18.94
CA TRP A 270 -19.66 8.05 18.99
C TRP A 270 -18.49 7.65 19.88
N ALA A 271 -18.72 6.71 20.77
CA ALA A 271 -17.64 6.18 21.59
C ALA A 271 -17.63 4.66 21.50
N ILE A 272 -16.46 4.10 21.23
CA ILE A 272 -16.28 2.66 21.03
C ILE A 272 -15.67 2.09 22.30
N ASN A 273 -16.37 1.14 22.92
CA ASN A 273 -15.88 0.31 24.03
C ASN A 273 -15.19 1.12 25.16
N LEU A 274 -15.77 2.25 25.58
CA LEU A 274 -15.16 3.18 26.55
C LEU A 274 -14.84 2.55 27.91
N ASP A 275 -15.63 1.57 28.33
CA ASP A 275 -15.44 0.85 29.58
C ASP A 275 -14.47 -0.33 29.46
N ASN A 276 -13.93 -0.57 28.25
CA ASN A 276 -13.05 -1.69 27.91
C ASN A 276 -13.65 -3.06 28.28
N HIS A 277 -14.98 -3.16 28.30
CA HIS A 277 -15.68 -4.40 28.66
C HIS A 277 -15.52 -5.46 27.57
N GLU A 278 -15.61 -5.06 26.30
CA GLU A 278 -15.41 -5.98 25.19
C GLU A 278 -13.92 -6.19 24.97
N GLN A 279 -13.47 -7.41 25.25
CA GLN A 279 -12.08 -7.81 25.06
C GLN A 279 -11.98 -8.78 23.90
N ASP A 280 -10.89 -8.67 23.15
CA ASP A 280 -10.50 -9.70 22.22
C ASP A 280 -10.24 -11.02 22.96
N PRO A 281 -10.91 -12.12 22.59
CA PRO A 281 -10.70 -13.42 23.22
C PRO A 281 -9.26 -13.93 23.14
N ASP A 282 -8.51 -13.54 22.09
CA ASP A 282 -7.16 -14.06 21.83
C ASP A 282 -6.08 -13.27 22.59
N SER A 283 -6.09 -11.94 22.49
CA SER A 283 -5.09 -11.07 23.13
C SER A 283 -5.50 -10.54 24.51
N GLY A 284 -6.79 -10.55 24.86
CA GLY A 284 -7.34 -9.89 26.04
C GLY A 284 -7.35 -8.34 25.95
N GLN A 285 -6.95 -7.76 24.81
CA GLN A 285 -6.97 -6.31 24.61
C GLN A 285 -8.40 -5.80 24.38
N PRO A 286 -8.74 -4.57 24.80
CA PRO A 286 -10.03 -3.98 24.49
C PRO A 286 -10.24 -3.81 22.99
N ILE A 287 -11.41 -4.24 22.49
CA ILE A 287 -11.78 -4.03 21.09
C ILE A 287 -11.85 -2.53 20.80
N SER A 288 -11.10 -2.09 19.79
CA SER A 288 -10.95 -0.69 19.40
C SER A 288 -10.55 -0.58 17.94
N TRP A 289 -10.62 0.63 17.37
CA TRP A 289 -10.08 0.88 16.02
C TRP A 289 -8.61 0.51 15.89
N ALA A 290 -7.81 0.74 16.94
CA ALA A 290 -6.41 0.36 16.96
C ALA A 290 -6.24 -1.17 16.85
N LEU A 291 -6.93 -1.94 17.69
CA LEU A 291 -6.84 -3.40 17.66
C LEU A 291 -7.32 -4.00 16.33
N GLU A 292 -8.42 -3.48 15.76
CA GLU A 292 -8.91 -3.92 14.46
C GLU A 292 -7.92 -3.57 13.33
N THR A 293 -7.25 -2.43 13.42
CA THR A 293 -6.19 -2.04 12.47
C THR A 293 -4.97 -2.97 12.58
N GLU A 294 -4.58 -3.36 13.80
CA GLU A 294 -3.50 -4.32 14.03
C GLU A 294 -3.83 -5.71 13.46
N ARG A 295 -5.06 -6.21 13.72
CA ARG A 295 -5.56 -7.47 13.13
C ARG A 295 -5.57 -7.42 11.62
N PHE A 296 -5.98 -6.29 11.03
CA PHE A 296 -5.93 -6.09 9.59
C PHE A 296 -4.50 -6.21 9.07
N ILE A 297 -3.54 -5.50 9.67
CA ILE A 297 -2.12 -5.54 9.27
C ILE A 297 -1.63 -6.98 9.34
N ASP A 298 -1.82 -7.65 10.47
CA ASP A 298 -1.40 -9.03 10.67
C ASP A 298 -1.98 -9.98 9.60
N GLN A 299 -3.29 -9.89 9.32
CA GLN A 299 -3.94 -10.69 8.28
C GLN A 299 -3.37 -10.39 6.89
N VAL A 300 -3.13 -9.12 6.57
CA VAL A 300 -2.50 -8.70 5.31
C VAL A 300 -1.11 -9.31 5.15
N PHE A 301 -0.28 -9.32 6.19
CA PHE A 301 1.06 -9.95 6.13
C PHE A 301 1.02 -11.48 6.12
N ARG A 302 -0.05 -12.12 6.60
CA ARG A 302 -0.26 -13.57 6.45
C ARG A 302 -0.55 -13.97 5.01
N LEU A 303 -1.22 -13.13 4.21
CA LEU A 303 -1.62 -13.50 2.84
C LEU A 303 -0.44 -13.86 1.92
N PRO A 304 0.66 -13.09 1.85
CA PRO A 304 1.84 -13.50 1.11
C PRO A 304 2.50 -14.74 1.70
N GLN A 305 2.46 -14.96 3.02
CA GLN A 305 3.03 -16.17 3.64
C GLN A 305 2.22 -17.42 3.29
N GLN A 306 0.89 -17.31 3.22
CA GLN A 306 0.00 -18.38 2.74
C GLN A 306 0.18 -18.63 1.24
N ARG A 307 0.38 -17.57 0.44
CA ARG A 307 0.71 -17.67 -1.00
C ARG A 307 2.13 -18.18 -1.26
N ALA A 308 3.06 -17.94 -0.32
CA ALA A 308 4.47 -18.33 -0.38
C ALA A 308 4.80 -19.55 0.49
N ALA A 309 3.79 -20.24 1.04
CA ALA A 309 3.95 -21.65 1.35
C ALA A 309 4.39 -22.27 0.02
N LEU A 310 5.68 -22.59 -0.09
CA LEU A 310 6.25 -23.16 -1.29
C LEU A 310 5.31 -24.28 -1.70
N PRO A 311 4.74 -24.26 -2.92
CA PRO A 311 3.97 -25.40 -3.35
C PRO A 311 4.92 -26.59 -3.25
N ASP A 312 4.47 -27.69 -2.61
CA ASP A 312 5.32 -28.85 -2.39
C ASP A 312 6.01 -29.19 -3.71
N THR A 313 7.34 -29.15 -3.70
CA THR A 313 8.14 -29.40 -4.90
C THR A 313 8.42 -30.88 -4.94
N PHE A 314 7.99 -31.52 -6.02
CA PHE A 314 8.19 -32.94 -6.24
C PHE A 314 9.32 -33.12 -7.24
N PRO A 315 10.54 -33.47 -6.79
CA PRO A 315 11.65 -33.71 -7.68
C PRO A 315 11.41 -35.01 -8.46
N GLY A 316 11.61 -34.95 -9.78
CA GLY A 316 11.50 -36.08 -10.68
C GLY A 316 12.56 -36.09 -11.78
N SER A 317 12.74 -37.27 -12.36
CA SER A 317 13.56 -37.50 -13.55
C SER A 317 12.68 -37.50 -14.81
N VAL A 318 13.23 -37.00 -15.92
CA VAL A 318 12.54 -37.00 -17.22
C VAL A 318 13.04 -38.13 -18.08
N ASP A 319 12.11 -38.84 -18.70
CA ASP A 319 12.38 -39.73 -19.82
C ASP A 319 11.85 -39.09 -21.11
N SER A 320 12.76 -38.61 -21.96
CA SER A 320 12.44 -37.95 -23.24
C SER A 320 12.13 -38.94 -24.38
N ILE A 321 12.20 -40.26 -24.15
CA ILE A 321 11.78 -41.26 -25.14
C ILE A 321 10.27 -41.46 -25.07
N VAL A 322 9.69 -41.35 -23.87
CA VAL A 322 8.26 -41.57 -23.59
C VAL A 322 7.53 -40.33 -23.06
N ASP A 323 8.23 -39.18 -23.02
CA ASP A 323 7.78 -37.88 -22.48
C ASP A 323 7.21 -37.94 -21.06
N THR A 324 7.78 -38.77 -20.20
CA THR A 324 7.30 -38.94 -18.82
C THR A 324 8.20 -38.23 -17.81
N LEU A 325 7.58 -37.77 -16.72
CA LEU A 325 8.26 -37.33 -15.50
C LEU A 325 7.95 -38.34 -14.40
N THR A 326 9.00 -38.93 -13.83
CA THR A 326 8.91 -39.91 -12.74
C THR A 326 9.43 -39.29 -11.44
N PHE A 327 8.63 -39.30 -10.39
CA PHE A 327 8.99 -38.73 -9.09
C PHE A 327 9.80 -39.71 -8.24
N ASN A 328 10.82 -39.20 -7.54
CA ASN A 328 11.72 -40.02 -6.73
C ASN A 328 11.07 -40.55 -5.42
N ASN A 329 9.96 -39.93 -4.99
CA ASN A 329 9.19 -40.24 -3.77
C ASN A 329 7.68 -40.27 -4.13
N THR A 330 6.79 -40.34 -3.13
CA THR A 330 5.33 -40.22 -3.32
C THR A 330 4.99 -38.91 -4.04
N ALA A 331 4.38 -39.01 -5.22
CA ALA A 331 3.76 -37.86 -5.88
C ALA A 331 2.40 -37.57 -5.25
N PRO A 332 1.88 -36.34 -5.34
CA PRO A 332 0.49 -36.06 -4.99
C PRO A 332 -0.46 -36.87 -5.85
N VAL A 333 -1.68 -37.10 -5.34
CA VAL A 333 -2.77 -37.68 -6.12
C VAL A 333 -3.33 -36.61 -7.07
N TRP A 334 -2.52 -36.20 -8.05
CA TRP A 334 -2.98 -35.35 -9.13
C TRP A 334 -3.88 -36.14 -10.07
N VAL A 335 -4.95 -35.51 -10.51
CA VAL A 335 -5.85 -36.04 -11.54
C VAL A 335 -5.45 -35.45 -12.90
N THR A 336 -5.77 -36.15 -13.98
CA THR A 336 -5.58 -35.60 -15.32
C THR A 336 -6.31 -34.26 -15.45
N GLY A 337 -5.59 -33.21 -15.86
CA GLY A 337 -6.07 -31.83 -15.94
C GLY A 337 -5.63 -30.92 -14.78
N THR A 338 -4.98 -31.44 -13.73
CA THR A 338 -4.40 -30.61 -12.67
C THR A 338 -3.35 -29.64 -13.23
N LYS A 339 -3.38 -28.37 -12.82
CA LYS A 339 -2.40 -27.35 -13.23
C LYS A 339 -1.13 -27.46 -12.40
N VAL A 340 0.01 -27.52 -13.07
CA VAL A 340 1.32 -27.59 -12.43
C VAL A 340 2.29 -26.65 -13.14
N SER A 341 3.33 -26.23 -12.44
CA SER A 341 4.48 -25.55 -13.03
C SER A 341 5.73 -26.38 -12.81
N VAL A 342 6.68 -26.24 -13.73
CA VAL A 342 7.97 -26.92 -13.65
C VAL A 342 9.10 -25.93 -13.44
N THR A 343 10.11 -26.33 -12.67
CA THR A 343 11.34 -25.57 -12.51
C THR A 343 12.55 -26.50 -12.45
N ALA A 344 13.72 -25.99 -12.82
CA ALA A 344 14.97 -26.73 -12.66
C ALA A 344 15.46 -26.57 -11.22
N GLY A 345 15.65 -27.68 -10.49
CA GLY A 345 16.27 -27.64 -9.16
C GLY A 345 17.73 -27.15 -9.23
N THR A 346 18.51 -27.72 -10.15
CA THR A 346 19.87 -27.28 -10.51
C THR A 346 20.13 -27.61 -11.99
N GLY A 347 20.51 -26.65 -12.83
CA GLY A 347 20.78 -26.88 -14.26
C GLY A 347 19.69 -26.33 -15.19
N THR A 348 19.56 -26.90 -16.40
CA THR A 348 18.58 -26.46 -17.43
C THR A 348 17.45 -27.45 -17.62
N LEU A 349 16.22 -26.95 -17.80
CA LEU A 349 15.06 -27.77 -18.16
C LEU A 349 15.22 -28.39 -19.56
N PRO A 350 14.67 -29.59 -19.81
CA PRO A 350 14.51 -30.15 -21.14
C PRO A 350 13.70 -29.23 -22.06
N SER A 351 14.14 -29.01 -23.30
CA SER A 351 13.30 -28.33 -24.30
C SER A 351 12.08 -29.18 -24.66
N PRO A 352 10.86 -28.62 -24.84
CA PRO A 352 10.50 -27.20 -24.82
C PRO A 352 9.96 -26.71 -23.47
N LEU A 353 10.30 -27.36 -22.35
CA LEU A 353 9.82 -26.95 -21.04
C LEU A 353 10.45 -25.62 -20.61
N ILE A 354 9.61 -24.69 -20.20
CA ILE A 354 9.99 -23.35 -19.77
C ILE A 354 9.80 -23.27 -18.25
N SER A 355 10.79 -22.72 -17.54
CA SER A 355 10.72 -22.61 -16.09
C SER A 355 9.58 -21.68 -15.68
N ASN A 356 8.81 -22.09 -14.67
CA ASN A 356 7.62 -21.41 -14.16
C ASN A 356 6.48 -21.25 -15.17
N GLN A 357 6.56 -21.86 -16.35
CA GLN A 357 5.43 -21.96 -17.26
C GLN A 357 4.41 -22.97 -16.71
N THR A 358 3.12 -22.64 -16.83
CA THR A 358 2.03 -23.53 -16.45
C THR A 358 1.82 -24.62 -17.50
N TYR A 359 1.67 -25.85 -17.02
CA TYR A 359 1.35 -27.08 -17.73
C TYR A 359 0.15 -27.78 -17.06
N TYR A 360 -0.37 -28.81 -17.71
CA TYR A 360 -1.48 -29.61 -17.22
C TYR A 360 -1.05 -31.08 -17.12
N VAL A 361 -1.33 -31.72 -15.99
CA VAL A 361 -0.97 -33.10 -15.71
C VAL A 361 -1.79 -34.06 -16.58
N ILE A 362 -1.12 -34.99 -17.24
CA ILE A 362 -1.71 -36.24 -17.73
C ILE A 362 -1.22 -37.33 -16.78
N ARG A 363 -2.13 -37.90 -16.01
CA ARG A 363 -1.79 -38.91 -15.02
C ARG A 363 -1.54 -40.26 -15.72
N VAL A 364 -0.35 -40.83 -15.53
CA VAL A 364 -0.02 -42.17 -16.03
C VAL A 364 -0.23 -43.20 -14.91
N ASP A 365 0.43 -42.99 -13.78
CA ASP A 365 0.28 -43.81 -12.57
C ASP A 365 0.49 -42.95 -11.30
N ASP A 366 0.75 -43.58 -10.15
CA ASP A 366 0.90 -42.92 -8.85
C ASP A 366 2.20 -42.10 -8.71
N THR A 367 3.21 -42.36 -9.54
CA THR A 367 4.54 -41.73 -9.49
C THR A 367 4.98 -41.15 -10.82
N THR A 368 4.21 -41.37 -11.89
CA THR A 368 4.55 -41.02 -13.26
C THR A 368 3.46 -40.13 -13.87
N ILE A 369 3.88 -39.02 -14.48
CA ILE A 369 3.00 -38.11 -15.21
C ILE A 369 3.57 -37.75 -16.58
N GLN A 370 2.72 -37.22 -17.45
CA GLN A 370 3.13 -36.43 -18.61
C GLN A 370 2.55 -35.01 -18.46
N LEU A 371 3.07 -34.07 -19.25
CA LEU A 371 2.64 -32.67 -19.23
C LEU A 371 1.95 -32.31 -20.55
N ALA A 372 0.92 -31.48 -20.48
CA ALA A 372 0.25 -30.89 -21.64
C ALA A 372 0.28 -29.36 -21.56
N LEU A 373 0.19 -28.67 -22.70
CA LEU A 373 0.16 -27.20 -22.76
C LEU A 373 -1.19 -26.62 -22.35
N THR A 374 -2.28 -27.37 -22.56
CA THR A 374 -3.63 -26.93 -22.22
C THR A 374 -4.39 -28.01 -21.45
N SER A 375 -5.44 -27.61 -20.72
CA SER A 375 -6.33 -28.55 -20.04
C SER A 375 -7.05 -29.47 -21.03
N SER A 376 -7.37 -28.96 -22.22
CA SER A 376 -8.02 -29.76 -23.27
C SER A 376 -7.09 -30.85 -23.76
N ASP A 377 -5.81 -30.50 -23.98
CA ASP A 377 -4.79 -31.45 -24.39
C ASP A 377 -4.57 -32.53 -23.33
N ALA A 378 -4.53 -32.15 -22.04
CA ALA A 378 -4.41 -33.10 -20.95
C ALA A 378 -5.57 -34.11 -20.91
N LEU A 379 -6.81 -33.63 -21.05
CA LEU A 379 -8.01 -34.47 -21.06
C LEU A 379 -8.09 -35.37 -22.31
N LEU A 380 -7.49 -34.94 -23.42
CA LEU A 380 -7.37 -35.71 -24.66
C LEU A 380 -6.14 -36.64 -24.68
N GLY A 381 -5.27 -36.60 -23.66
CA GLY A 381 -4.03 -37.38 -23.61
C GLY A 381 -2.94 -36.88 -24.56
N THR A 382 -3.01 -35.63 -25.00
CA THR A 382 -2.02 -35.00 -25.89
C THR A 382 -0.89 -34.39 -25.05
N GLN A 383 0.23 -35.12 -24.94
CA GLN A 383 1.40 -34.68 -24.19
C GLN A 383 2.30 -33.69 -24.96
N VAL A 384 3.11 -32.94 -24.22
CA VAL A 384 4.25 -32.17 -24.73
C VAL A 384 5.37 -33.12 -25.12
N ASN A 385 5.86 -33.01 -26.35
CA ASN A 385 7.02 -33.75 -26.83
C ASN A 385 8.31 -33.12 -26.27
N ILE A 386 9.06 -33.87 -25.46
CA ILE A 386 10.29 -33.44 -24.80
C ILE A 386 11.49 -33.83 -25.67
N LEU A 387 12.22 -32.84 -26.17
CA LEU A 387 13.20 -33.00 -27.26
C LEU A 387 14.64 -33.31 -26.79
N GLY A 388 14.86 -33.65 -25.52
CA GLY A 388 16.19 -34.06 -25.02
C GLY A 388 16.29 -34.21 -23.49
N GLY A 389 17.42 -34.74 -23.02
CA GLY A 389 17.71 -34.87 -21.59
C GLY A 389 18.23 -33.56 -20.99
N GLY A 390 17.44 -32.91 -20.14
CA GLY A 390 17.94 -31.83 -19.28
C GLY A 390 19.00 -32.36 -18.31
N SER A 391 19.97 -31.54 -17.92
CA SER A 391 21.00 -31.91 -16.92
C SER A 391 20.50 -31.77 -15.47
N ALA A 392 19.24 -31.37 -15.30
CA ALA A 392 18.64 -30.99 -14.03
C ALA A 392 17.62 -32.01 -13.52
N THR A 393 17.53 -32.14 -12.19
CA THR A 393 16.31 -32.63 -11.53
C THR A 393 15.18 -31.61 -11.76
N ILE A 394 14.06 -32.06 -12.33
CA ILE A 394 12.88 -31.19 -12.48
C ILE A 394 12.08 -31.23 -11.20
N SER A 395 11.73 -30.07 -10.67
CA SER A 395 10.73 -29.96 -9.62
C SER A 395 9.41 -29.56 -10.24
N VAL A 396 8.38 -30.39 -10.02
CA VAL A 396 7.00 -30.09 -10.38
C VAL A 396 6.29 -29.62 -9.13
N PHE A 397 5.54 -28.55 -9.23
CA PHE A 397 4.74 -28.06 -8.12
C PHE A 397 3.35 -27.69 -8.62
N GLU A 398 2.33 -27.96 -7.82
CA GLU A 398 0.97 -27.53 -8.14
C GLU A 398 0.96 -26.00 -8.20
N THR A 399 0.53 -25.44 -9.32
CA THR A 399 0.28 -24.00 -9.33
C THR A 399 -0.87 -23.79 -8.36
N PRO A 400 -0.71 -23.01 -7.28
CA PRO A 400 -1.86 -22.64 -6.48
C PRO A 400 -2.88 -22.10 -7.46
N SER A 401 -4.04 -22.76 -7.54
CA SER A 401 -5.17 -22.15 -8.22
C SER A 401 -5.29 -20.79 -7.57
N PRO A 402 -5.21 -19.66 -8.32
CA PRO A 402 -5.55 -18.40 -7.74
C PRO A 402 -6.99 -18.57 -7.28
N SER A 403 -7.19 -18.83 -5.99
CA SER A 403 -8.51 -18.81 -5.40
C SER A 403 -8.94 -17.37 -5.54
N THR A 404 -9.71 -17.13 -6.59
CA THR A 404 -10.24 -15.87 -7.09
C THR A 404 -11.23 -15.30 -6.09
N ARG A 405 -10.71 -14.72 -5.02
CA ARG A 405 -11.27 -13.56 -4.37
C ARG A 405 -10.09 -12.81 -3.79
N ASN A 406 -9.86 -11.58 -4.23
CA ASN A 406 -9.04 -10.65 -3.47
C ASN A 406 -9.57 -10.69 -2.04
N PRO A 407 -8.81 -11.22 -1.07
CA PRO A 407 -9.33 -11.41 0.28
C PRO A 407 -9.73 -10.03 0.80
N SER A 408 -10.89 -9.99 1.43
CA SER A 408 -11.35 -8.80 2.11
C SER A 408 -11.21 -8.99 3.61
N VAL A 409 -10.82 -7.92 4.28
CA VAL A 409 -10.57 -7.89 5.71
C VAL A 409 -11.47 -6.82 6.28
N GLU A 410 -12.35 -7.24 7.18
CA GLU A 410 -13.24 -6.31 7.86
C GLU A 410 -12.51 -5.63 9.02
N ILE A 411 -12.66 -4.31 9.12
CA ILE A 411 -12.22 -3.50 10.26
C ILE A 411 -13.49 -2.95 10.92
N ASN A 412 -13.87 -3.57 12.03
CA ASN A 412 -15.15 -3.29 12.68
C ASN A 412 -15.08 -3.45 14.21
N PRO A 413 -14.85 -2.38 14.96
CA PRO A 413 -14.71 -2.48 16.41
C PRO A 413 -16.05 -2.52 17.16
N PHE A 414 -17.19 -2.48 16.45
CA PHE A 414 -18.54 -2.52 17.03
C PHE A 414 -19.39 -3.65 16.44
N ARG A 415 -18.74 -4.67 15.86
CA ARG A 415 -19.39 -5.83 15.22
C ARG A 415 -20.46 -6.48 16.08
N ASN A 416 -20.16 -6.67 17.36
CA ASN A 416 -21.00 -7.47 18.24
C ASN A 416 -22.05 -6.63 18.97
N ASN A 417 -21.66 -5.44 19.43
CA ASN A 417 -22.45 -4.65 20.36
C ASN A 417 -22.34 -3.16 20.03
N VAL A 418 -23.47 -2.44 20.12
CA VAL A 418 -23.54 -0.98 20.07
C VAL A 418 -24.30 -0.51 21.30
N TRP A 419 -23.67 0.32 22.14
CA TRP A 419 -24.32 0.96 23.28
C TRP A 419 -24.65 2.41 22.96
N LEU A 420 -25.88 2.81 23.28
CA LEU A 420 -26.39 4.15 23.01
C LEU A 420 -26.69 4.83 24.34
N ASN A 421 -25.99 5.93 24.61
CA ASN A 421 -26.22 6.77 25.77
C ASN A 421 -26.69 8.16 25.32
N THR A 422 -28.01 8.33 25.19
CA THR A 422 -28.59 9.62 24.79
C THR A 422 -29.07 10.40 26.02
N PRO A 423 -28.56 11.62 26.29
CA PRO A 423 -29.05 12.45 27.40
C PRO A 423 -30.53 12.83 27.25
N GLN A 424 -30.99 12.96 26.00
CA GLN A 424 -32.38 13.18 25.58
C GLN A 424 -32.59 12.59 24.17
N GLY A 425 -33.78 12.07 23.87
CA GLY A 425 -34.16 11.60 22.53
C GLY A 425 -34.76 10.20 22.50
N ILE A 426 -35.48 9.88 21.42
CA ILE A 426 -35.96 8.52 21.10
C ILE A 426 -35.10 8.02 19.95
N LEU A 427 -34.47 6.86 20.11
CA LEU A 427 -33.88 6.14 19.00
C LEU A 427 -35.01 5.53 18.16
N SER A 428 -35.08 5.90 16.89
CA SER A 428 -36.02 5.34 15.93
C SER A 428 -35.28 5.01 14.64
N ASN A 429 -35.79 4.05 13.88
CA ASN A 429 -35.23 3.66 12.57
C ASN A 429 -33.77 3.19 12.64
N VAL A 430 -33.44 2.32 13.60
CA VAL A 430 -32.20 1.54 13.53
C VAL A 430 -32.33 0.61 12.33
N VAL A 431 -31.68 0.98 11.23
CA VAL A 431 -31.58 0.15 10.05
C VAL A 431 -30.26 -0.59 10.15
N ASP A 432 -30.33 -1.91 10.37
CA ASP A 432 -29.18 -2.80 10.24
C ASP A 432 -28.81 -2.90 8.76
N GLY A 433 -27.51 -2.81 8.45
CA GLY A 433 -26.96 -2.74 7.10
C GLY A 433 -26.23 -4.02 6.74
#